data_AF-A0A1N7J837-F1
#
_entry.id   AF-A0A1N7J837-F1
#
_cell.length_a   1.000
_cell.length_b   1.000
_cell.length_c   1.000
_cell.angle_alpha   90.00
_cell.angle_beta   90.00
_cell.angle_gamma   90.00
#
_symmetry.space_group_name_H-M   'P 1'
#
loop_
_entity.id
_entity.type
_entity.pdbx_description
1 polymer ?
#
loop_
_entity_poly.entity_id
_entity_poly.type
_entity_poly.pdbx_seq_one_letter_code
_entity_poly.pdbx_strand_id
1 'polypeptide(L)'
;MRNISSLFYIILFFFILMGCQNDNLDFSENISSIEVYEWESEELVATIEDEEFIDGLVKELDNAATESTANKDFASPEFELHFKSGEDTLLEMGYYTKVMNFDVEGRYWSHTEGLMYGVELPLPLE
;
A
#
# COMPACT_ATOMS: atom_id res chain seq x y z
N MET A 1 0.40 31.17 -46.95
CA MET A 1 -0.23 30.07 -46.19
C MET A 1 0.89 29.28 -45.54
N ARG A 2 1.04 29.37 -44.22
CA ARG A 2 2.21 28.88 -43.48
C ARG A 2 1.96 27.41 -43.13
N ASN A 3 2.86 26.52 -43.55
CA ASN A 3 2.72 25.08 -43.42
C ASN A 3 2.96 24.66 -41.95
N ILE A 4 1.88 24.60 -41.17
CA ILE A 4 1.89 24.11 -39.78
C ILE A 4 1.37 22.66 -39.81
N SER A 5 2.16 21.73 -40.33
CA SER A 5 1.69 20.33 -40.41
C SER A 5 2.71 19.28 -39.94
N SER A 6 3.83 19.68 -39.35
CA SER A 6 4.88 18.73 -38.95
C SER A 6 5.24 18.74 -37.46
N LEU A 7 4.90 19.79 -36.70
CA LEU A 7 5.26 19.88 -35.27
C LEU A 7 4.32 19.15 -34.31
N PHE A 8 3.13 18.75 -34.76
CA PHE A 8 2.11 18.15 -33.87
C PHE A 8 2.44 16.69 -33.49
N TYR A 9 3.18 15.98 -34.34
CA TYR A 9 3.51 14.56 -34.13
C TYR A 9 4.63 14.35 -33.11
N ILE A 10 5.48 15.35 -32.85
CA ILE A 10 6.58 15.24 -31.88
C ILE A 10 6.07 15.42 -30.44
N ILE A 11 5.04 16.24 -30.24
CA ILE A 11 4.45 16.50 -28.91
C ILE A 11 3.65 15.28 -28.40
N LEU A 12 3.05 14.50 -29.30
CA LEU A 12 2.24 13.35 -28.92
C LEU A 12 3.10 12.17 -28.38
N PHE A 13 4.39 12.11 -28.71
CA PHE A 13 5.27 11.01 -28.31
C PHE A 13 5.86 11.14 -26.89
N PHE A 14 5.77 12.32 -26.26
CA PHE A 14 6.29 12.54 -24.90
C PHE A 14 5.33 12.07 -23.79
N PHE A 15 4.06 11.80 -24.10
CA PHE A 15 3.08 11.38 -23.10
C PHE A 15 3.11 9.88 -22.76
N ILE A 16 3.89 9.07 -23.49
CA ILE A 16 3.93 7.60 -23.29
C ILE A 16 5.08 7.18 -22.36
N LEU A 17 5.80 8.14 -21.75
CA LEU A 17 6.94 7.86 -20.85
C LEU A 17 6.60 8.03 -19.35
N MET A 18 5.36 8.34 -18.99
CA MET A 18 4.88 8.33 -17.60
C MET A 18 4.08 7.04 -17.38
N GLY A 19 4.74 5.94 -17.06
CA GLY A 19 4.05 4.67 -16.88
C GLY A 19 4.96 3.53 -16.47
N CYS A 20 5.73 3.76 -15.42
CA CYS A 20 6.25 2.78 -14.47
C CYS A 20 6.93 3.61 -13.38
N GLN A 21 6.14 4.33 -12.59
CA GLN A 21 6.60 4.68 -11.26
C GLN A 21 6.48 3.39 -10.47
N ASN A 22 7.62 2.83 -10.06
CA ASN A 22 7.62 1.83 -9.02
C ASN A 22 7.24 2.61 -7.77
N ASP A 23 5.97 2.53 -7.39
CA ASP A 23 5.44 3.15 -6.19
C ASP A 23 6.00 2.39 -4.98
N ASN A 24 7.29 2.63 -4.69
CA ASN A 24 7.75 2.44 -3.33
C ASN A 24 6.86 3.34 -2.47
N LEU A 25 6.34 2.77 -1.38
CA LEU A 25 5.53 3.49 -0.41
C LEU A 25 6.36 4.69 0.08
N ASP A 26 6.08 5.89 -0.43
CA ASP A 26 6.86 7.08 -0.13
C ASP A 26 6.49 7.59 1.28
N PHE A 27 7.02 6.91 2.30
CA PHE A 27 6.95 7.33 3.70
C PHE A 27 7.91 8.50 3.97
N SER A 28 7.87 9.54 3.12
CA SER A 28 8.66 10.76 3.30
C SER A 28 8.32 11.49 4.61
N GLU A 29 7.13 11.22 5.15
CA GLU A 29 6.68 11.61 6.48
C GLU A 29 6.75 10.45 7.46
N ASN A 30 7.18 10.73 8.69
CA ASN A 30 7.34 9.72 9.74
C ASN A 30 5.97 9.26 10.25
N ILE A 31 5.71 7.95 10.20
CA ILE A 31 4.48 7.36 10.73
C ILE A 31 4.53 7.41 12.26
N SER A 32 3.62 8.18 12.87
CA SER A 32 3.52 8.31 14.32
C SER A 32 2.71 7.19 14.98
N SER A 33 1.74 6.63 14.27
CA SER A 33 0.88 5.56 14.77
C SER A 33 0.24 4.76 13.64
N ILE A 34 -0.25 3.57 13.96
CA ILE A 34 -1.09 2.75 13.09
C ILE A 34 -2.41 2.53 13.82
N GLU A 35 -3.48 3.10 13.27
CA GLU A 35 -4.84 2.80 13.73
C GLU A 35 -5.34 1.53 13.04
N VAL A 36 -5.97 0.65 13.80
CA VAL A 36 -6.46 -0.65 13.35
C VAL A 36 -7.96 -0.65 13.48
N TYR A 37 -8.64 -0.78 12.35
CA TYR A 37 -10.09 -0.82 12.25
C TYR A 37 -10.55 -2.22 11.87
N GLU A 38 -11.68 -2.67 12.39
CA GLU A 38 -12.32 -3.91 11.91
C GLU A 38 -12.94 -3.65 10.53
N TRP A 39 -12.65 -4.54 9.57
CA TRP A 39 -12.89 -4.27 8.14
C TRP A 39 -14.37 -4.04 7.79
N GLU A 40 -15.29 -4.75 8.44
CA GLU A 40 -16.71 -4.72 8.07
C GLU A 40 -17.51 -3.64 8.83
N SER A 41 -17.13 -3.35 10.06
CA SER A 41 -17.83 -2.42 10.96
C SER A 41 -17.20 -1.03 11.01
N GLU A 42 -15.97 -0.88 10.51
CA GLU A 42 -15.16 0.35 10.61
C GLU A 42 -14.93 0.78 12.07
N GLU A 43 -15.04 -0.15 13.03
CA GLU A 43 -14.77 0.12 14.45
C GLU A 43 -13.26 0.17 14.70
N LEU A 44 -12.77 1.26 15.31
CA LEU A 44 -11.39 1.35 15.79
C LEU A 44 -11.18 0.33 16.93
N VAL A 45 -10.36 -0.68 16.69
CA VAL A 45 -10.08 -1.76 17.65
C VAL A 45 -8.77 -1.58 18.41
N ALA A 46 -7.77 -0.93 17.79
CA ALA A 46 -6.48 -0.68 18.42
C ALA A 46 -5.74 0.50 17.79
N THR A 47 -4.81 1.07 18.54
CA THR A 47 -3.83 2.04 18.05
C THR A 47 -2.44 1.57 18.47
N ILE A 48 -1.55 1.41 17.51
CA ILE A 48 -0.16 1.00 17.71
C ILE A 48 0.70 2.27 17.64
N GLU A 49 1.42 2.57 18.71
CA GLU A 49 2.29 3.76 18.85
C GLU A 49 3.76 3.38 19.15
N ASP A 50 4.09 2.09 19.07
CA ASP A 50 5.46 1.60 19.29
C ASP A 50 6.33 1.97 18.07
N GLU A 51 7.15 3.01 18.25
CA GLU A 51 8.02 3.57 17.20
C GLU A 51 8.98 2.52 16.61
N GLU A 52 9.57 1.64 17.44
CA GLU A 52 10.51 0.62 16.96
C GLU A 52 9.80 -0.43 16.10
N PHE A 53 8.59 -0.83 16.51
CA PHE A 53 7.75 -1.72 15.72
C PHE A 53 7.31 -1.08 14.40
N ILE A 54 6.82 0.16 14.44
CA ILE A 54 6.32 0.88 13.25
C ILE A 54 7.44 1.05 12.24
N ASP A 55 8.61 1.54 12.66
CA ASP A 55 9.78 1.70 11.79
C ASP A 55 10.21 0.37 11.17
N GLY A 56 10.17 -0.71 11.96
CA GLY A 56 10.45 -2.07 11.49
C GLY A 56 9.48 -2.52 10.41
N LEU A 57 8.18 -2.38 10.66
CA LEU A 57 7.11 -2.76 9.73
C LEU A 57 7.17 -1.94 8.44
N VAL A 58 7.28 -0.62 8.54
CA VAL A 58 7.38 0.30 7.40
C VAL A 58 8.56 -0.08 6.51
N LYS A 59 9.72 -0.38 7.12
CA LYS A 59 10.90 -0.82 6.39
C LYS A 59 10.70 -2.17 5.70
N GLU A 60 10.03 -3.13 6.34
CA GLU A 60 9.71 -4.40 5.70
C GLU A 60 8.77 -4.20 4.50
N LEU A 61 7.75 -3.35 4.62
CA LEU A 61 6.81 -3.06 3.55
C LEU A 61 7.48 -2.36 2.34
N ASP A 62 8.34 -1.38 2.58
CA ASP A 62 9.08 -0.66 1.51
C ASP A 62 10.05 -1.56 0.73
N ASN A 63 10.53 -2.65 1.36
CA ASN A 63 11.45 -3.60 0.74
C ASN A 63 10.79 -4.91 0.31
N ALA A 64 9.47 -5.05 0.49
CA ALA A 64 8.76 -6.29 0.24
C ALA A 64 8.69 -6.62 -1.25
N ALA A 65 8.75 -7.91 -1.58
CA ALA A 65 8.24 -8.37 -2.86
C ALA A 65 6.72 -8.18 -2.88
N THR A 66 6.17 -7.81 -4.04
CA THR A 66 4.73 -7.63 -4.22
C THR A 66 4.20 -8.52 -5.32
N GLU A 67 2.94 -8.97 -5.15
CA GLU A 67 2.23 -9.72 -6.18
C GLU A 67 0.83 -9.20 -6.41
N SER A 68 0.41 -9.25 -7.67
CA SER A 68 -0.92 -8.77 -8.05
C SER A 68 -2.01 -9.75 -7.62
N THR A 69 -3.07 -9.19 -7.05
CA THR A 69 -4.28 -9.92 -6.63
C THR A 69 -5.45 -9.74 -7.60
N ALA A 70 -5.28 -8.98 -8.69
CA ALA A 70 -6.36 -8.55 -9.60
C ALA A 70 -7.20 -9.69 -10.24
N ASN A 71 -6.64 -10.90 -10.35
CA ASN A 71 -7.32 -12.06 -10.94
C ASN A 71 -7.53 -13.20 -9.93
N LYS A 72 -7.37 -12.93 -8.63
CA LYS A 72 -7.52 -13.91 -7.56
C LYS A 72 -8.86 -13.65 -6.86
N ASP A 73 -9.55 -14.74 -6.51
CA ASP A 73 -10.76 -14.70 -5.68
C ASP A 73 -10.37 -15.10 -4.26
N PHE A 74 -10.58 -14.21 -3.29
CA PHE A 74 -10.16 -14.36 -1.91
C PHE A 74 -11.06 -13.56 -0.97
N ALA A 75 -11.09 -13.95 0.29
CA ALA A 75 -11.84 -13.25 1.33
C ALA A 75 -11.22 -11.88 1.62
N SER A 76 -12.05 -10.91 2.02
CA SER A 76 -11.58 -9.63 2.54
C SER A 76 -10.70 -9.83 3.79
N PRO A 77 -9.78 -8.88 4.08
CA PRO A 77 -9.03 -8.85 5.32
C PRO A 77 -9.94 -8.75 6.56
N GLU A 78 -9.43 -9.17 7.72
CA GLU A 78 -10.15 -8.96 8.99
C GLU A 78 -10.04 -7.52 9.50
N PHE A 79 -8.95 -6.83 9.15
CA PHE A 79 -8.68 -5.47 9.62
C PHE A 79 -8.24 -4.55 8.49
N GLU A 80 -8.51 -3.26 8.67
CA GLU A 80 -7.97 -2.15 7.90
C GLU A 80 -6.98 -1.37 8.77
N LEU A 81 -5.82 -1.03 8.19
CA LEU A 81 -4.74 -0.32 8.86
C LEU A 81 -4.63 1.07 8.28
N HIS A 82 -4.63 2.08 9.14
CA HIS A 82 -4.42 3.47 8.76
C HIS A 82 -3.08 3.93 9.35
N PHE A 83 -2.09 4.13 8.50
CA PHE A 83 -0.78 4.64 8.89
C PHE A 83 -0.87 6.17 9.01
N LYS A 84 -0.68 6.69 10.23
CA LYS A 84 -0.92 8.09 10.59
C LYS A 84 0.38 8.87 10.72
N SER A 85 0.36 10.13 10.32
CA SER A 85 1.34 11.17 10.66
C SER A 85 0.61 12.29 11.39
N GLY A 86 0.59 12.23 12.72
CA GLY A 86 -0.33 13.04 13.52
C GLY A 86 -1.79 12.70 13.20
N GLU A 87 -2.55 13.67 12.71
CA GLU A 87 -3.97 13.50 12.37
C GLU A 87 -4.20 12.99 10.94
N ASP A 88 -3.19 13.09 10.07
CA ASP A 88 -3.31 12.75 8.66
C ASP A 88 -3.10 11.25 8.44
N THR A 89 -3.94 10.61 7.62
CA THR A 89 -3.73 9.23 7.14
C THR A 89 -2.90 9.29 5.86
N LEU A 90 -1.74 8.64 5.87
CA LEU A 90 -0.81 8.62 4.74
C LEU A 90 -0.95 7.37 3.88
N LEU A 91 -1.33 6.25 4.49
CA LEU A 91 -1.50 4.97 3.81
C LEU A 91 -2.59 4.15 4.48
N GLU A 92 -3.38 3.47 3.66
CA GLU A 92 -4.39 2.51 4.09
C GLU A 92 -4.09 1.12 3.52
N MET A 93 -4.14 0.10 4.35
CA MET A 93 -3.88 -1.29 3.93
C MET A 93 -4.83 -2.27 4.61
N GLY A 94 -5.21 -3.32 3.90
CA GLY A 94 -5.83 -4.49 4.49
C GLY A 94 -4.82 -5.35 5.25
N TYR A 95 -5.24 -5.91 6.37
CA TYR A 95 -4.46 -6.83 7.19
C TYR A 95 -5.18 -8.15 7.45
N TYR A 96 -4.49 -9.25 7.11
CA TYR A 96 -4.92 -10.61 7.37
C TYR A 96 -4.27 -11.15 8.65
N THR A 97 -5.11 -11.66 9.56
CA THR A 97 -4.67 -12.34 10.79
C THR A 97 -3.95 -13.66 10.52
N LYS A 98 -4.07 -14.19 9.30
CA LYS A 98 -3.33 -15.36 8.81
C LYS A 98 -2.42 -14.95 7.66
N VAL A 99 -1.32 -15.68 7.50
CA VAL A 99 -0.48 -15.54 6.32
C VAL A 99 -1.25 -16.05 5.11
N MET A 100 -1.41 -15.17 4.13
CA MET A 100 -1.98 -15.48 2.83
C MET A 100 -0.87 -15.82 1.85
N ASN A 101 -1.13 -16.70 0.89
CA ASN A 101 -0.17 -17.07 -0.14
C ASN A 101 -0.74 -16.73 -1.52
N PHE A 102 -0.17 -15.71 -2.14
CA PHE A 102 -0.53 -15.23 -3.47
C PHE A 102 0.70 -15.12 -4.36
N ASP A 103 1.53 -16.18 -4.39
CA ASP A 103 2.88 -16.20 -4.99
C ASP A 103 3.94 -15.43 -4.18
N VAL A 104 3.50 -14.57 -3.26
CA VAL A 104 4.21 -14.14 -2.05
C VAL A 104 3.42 -14.54 -0.81
N GLU A 105 4.13 -14.81 0.28
CA GLU A 105 3.55 -15.08 1.60
C GLU A 105 3.54 -13.79 2.43
N GLY A 106 2.36 -13.39 2.91
CA GLY A 106 2.27 -12.15 3.69
C GLY A 106 0.92 -11.91 4.34
N ARG A 107 0.78 -10.75 4.97
CA ARG A 107 -0.40 -10.32 5.73
C ARG A 107 -0.97 -8.97 5.30
N TYR A 108 -0.22 -8.19 4.53
CA TYR A 108 -0.54 -6.81 4.20
C TYR A 108 -0.93 -6.70 2.73
N TRP A 109 -2.06 -6.05 2.47
CA TRP A 109 -2.64 -5.93 1.14
C TRP A 109 -3.03 -4.49 0.84
N SER A 110 -2.51 -3.93 -0.25
CA SER A 110 -2.97 -2.65 -0.76
C SER A 110 -4.25 -2.89 -1.57
N HIS A 111 -5.39 -2.46 -1.03
CA HIS A 111 -6.67 -2.56 -1.73
C HIS A 111 -6.74 -1.57 -2.91
N THR A 112 -6.05 -0.42 -2.78
CA THR A 112 -5.96 0.62 -3.82
C THR A 112 -5.21 0.12 -5.05
N GLU A 113 -4.10 -0.57 -4.85
CA GLU A 113 -3.26 -1.07 -5.94
C GLU A 113 -3.57 -2.53 -6.33
N GLY A 114 -4.33 -3.23 -5.49
CA GLY A 114 -4.60 -4.65 -5.65
C GLY A 114 -3.34 -5.51 -5.50
N LEU A 115 -2.44 -5.14 -4.59
CA LEU A 115 -1.15 -5.81 -4.38
C LEU A 115 -1.05 -6.46 -3.00
N MET A 116 -0.56 -7.70 -2.97
CA MET A 116 -0.14 -8.37 -1.75
C MET A 116 1.34 -8.09 -1.49
N TYR A 117 1.67 -7.70 -0.25
CA TYR A 117 3.05 -7.49 0.18
C TYR A 117 3.55 -8.75 0.89
N GLY A 118 4.72 -9.23 0.51
CA GLY A 118 5.41 -10.39 1.09
C GLY A 118 5.98 -10.12 2.48
N VAL A 119 5.14 -9.69 3.42
CA VAL A 119 5.48 -9.35 4.80
C VAL A 119 4.63 -10.18 5.74
N GLU A 120 5.27 -11.06 6.51
CA GLU A 120 4.59 -11.97 7.45
C GLU A 120 4.55 -11.45 8.90
N LEU A 121 5.19 -10.31 9.17
CA LEU A 121 5.24 -9.69 10.50
C LEU A 121 3.82 -9.54 11.06
N PRO A 122 3.49 -10.13 12.22
CA PRO A 122 2.18 -9.95 12.82
C PRO A 122 2.09 -8.60 13.53
N LEU A 123 0.89 -8.00 13.55
CA LEU A 123 0.62 -6.85 14.40
C LEU A 123 0.56 -7.29 15.89
N PRO A 124 0.99 -6.45 16.84
CA PRO A 124 0.90 -6.71 18.27
C PRO A 124 -0.53 -6.49 18.79
N LEU A 125 -1.48 -7.28 18.29
CA LEU A 125 -2.88 -7.29 18.74
C LEU A 125 -3.04 -8.35 19.84
N GLU A 126 -3.71 -8.00 20.94
CA GLU A 126 -3.96 -8.90 22.10
C GLU A 126 -4.99 -10.01 21.81
#